data_AF-A0A453GC90-F1
#
_entry.id   AF-A0A453GC90-F1
#
_cell.length_a   1.000
_cell.length_b   1.000
_cell.length_c   1.000
_cell.angle_alpha   90.00
_cell.angle_beta   90.00
_cell.angle_gamma   90.00
#
_symmetry.space_group_name_H-M   'P 1'
#
loop_
_entity.id
_entity.type
_entity.pdbx_description
1 polymer ?
#
loop_
_entity_poly.entity_id
_entity_poly.type
_entity_poly.pdbx_seq_one_letter_code
_entity_poly.pdbx_strand_id
1 'polypeptide(L)'
;PASTCLNCTHFGSCSGCTHEFYLDKPPVLQEVTDFFSAHGIEDFTFSRGRLSEWRCRAKLAVRGTPEKPLIGLYQEGTHIVQDIPECRAHHPSINYAIKLLKQGISELGVQPFDEDAGTGELRYVQMTVTTYNTSIPVAQRYEQARVQVSLVWNSRDERSKNSEKLSLLQEFLWTNGGPRSNLHVIHSIWANFQTSTSNIIFGHKWRHIGGEADLWERFGGVDICLDPYSFGQANTLSFNSLLHKLIKYVPRGSTVVDLYSGAGVIGLAIAASRKCR
;
A
#
# COMPACT_ATOMS: atom_id res chain seq x y z
N PRO A 1 6.88 28.08 16.67
CA PRO A 1 6.45 27.50 15.37
C PRO A 1 5.29 26.53 15.60
N ALA A 2 4.20 26.64 14.84
CA ALA A 2 3.11 25.67 14.93
C ALA A 2 3.68 24.26 14.62
N SER A 3 3.54 23.33 15.55
CA SER A 3 3.97 21.94 15.38
C SER A 3 3.22 21.32 14.21
N THR A 4 3.89 20.67 13.27
CA THR A 4 3.18 19.93 12.20
C THR A 4 2.38 18.80 12.81
N CYS A 5 1.11 18.67 12.42
CA CYS A 5 0.16 17.71 12.98
C CYS A 5 -0.51 16.88 11.87
N LEU A 6 -0.75 15.58 12.09
CA LEU A 6 -1.46 14.72 11.14
C LEU A 6 -2.97 15.06 11.06
N ASN A 7 -3.54 15.50 12.19
CA ASN A 7 -4.98 15.73 12.39
C ASN A 7 -5.81 14.49 11.99
N CYS A 8 -5.45 13.32 12.53
CA CYS A 8 -6.11 12.06 12.20
C CYS A 8 -7.14 11.72 13.27
N THR A 9 -8.41 11.61 12.88
CA THR A 9 -9.50 11.22 13.80
C THR A 9 -9.35 9.81 14.36
N HIS A 10 -8.49 8.99 13.75
CA HIS A 10 -8.17 7.64 14.19
C HIS A 10 -6.88 7.56 15.04
N PHE A 11 -6.23 8.70 15.33
CA PHE A 11 -5.02 8.68 16.16
C PHE A 11 -5.35 8.21 17.59
N GLY A 12 -4.46 7.43 18.18
CA GLY A 12 -4.64 6.83 19.51
C GLY A 12 -5.54 5.58 19.54
N SER A 13 -6.51 5.44 18.62
CA SER A 13 -7.31 4.22 18.49
C SER A 13 -6.75 3.24 17.45
N CYS A 14 -6.10 3.75 16.41
CA CYS A 14 -5.41 2.98 15.38
C CYS A 14 -3.92 2.80 15.72
N SER A 15 -3.41 1.58 15.60
CA SER A 15 -2.00 1.21 15.85
C SER A 15 -1.01 1.67 14.76
N GLY A 16 -1.48 2.38 13.73
CA GLY A 16 -0.68 2.66 12.54
C GLY A 16 0.37 3.77 12.70
N CYS A 17 0.10 4.81 13.50
CA CYS A 17 0.97 5.98 13.67
C CYS A 17 1.32 6.17 15.14
N THR A 18 2.61 6.31 15.45
CA THR A 18 3.10 6.50 16.83
C THR A 18 3.17 7.96 17.26
N HIS A 19 3.16 8.89 16.30
CA HIS A 19 3.27 10.33 16.54
C HIS A 19 2.18 11.08 15.77
N GLU A 20 1.57 12.06 16.41
CA GLU A 20 0.61 12.97 15.78
C GLU A 20 1.24 14.34 15.48
N PHE A 21 2.08 14.83 16.40
CA PHE A 21 2.74 16.13 16.34
C PHE A 21 4.22 16.01 15.95
N TYR A 22 4.81 17.14 15.56
CA TYR A 22 6.24 17.26 15.20
C TYR A 22 6.68 16.29 14.09
N LEU A 23 5.76 15.94 13.18
CA LEU A 23 6.02 15.01 12.08
C LEU A 23 7.14 15.46 11.12
N ASP A 24 7.43 16.76 11.04
CA ASP A 24 8.55 17.29 10.28
C ASP A 24 9.91 17.10 10.96
N LYS A 25 9.91 16.98 12.29
CA LYS A 25 11.08 16.70 13.13
C LYS A 25 10.73 15.72 14.25
N PRO A 26 10.43 14.45 13.92
CA PRO A 26 10.02 13.49 14.93
C PRO A 26 11.19 13.19 15.89
N PRO A 27 10.91 12.79 17.15
CA PRO A 27 11.93 12.50 18.16
C PRO A 27 13.05 11.56 17.68
N VAL A 28 12.70 10.58 16.83
CA VAL A 28 13.65 9.63 16.23
C VAL A 28 14.78 10.30 15.44
N LEU A 29 14.60 11.51 14.90
CA LEU A 29 15.70 12.21 14.23
C LEU A 29 16.80 12.62 15.20
N GLN A 30 16.44 12.98 16.43
CA GLN A 30 17.44 13.29 17.46
C GLN A 30 18.19 12.01 17.86
N GLU A 31 17.47 10.90 18.09
CA GLU A 31 18.09 9.61 18.39
C GLU A 31 19.07 9.17 17.30
N VAL A 32 18.71 9.34 16.02
CA VAL A 32 19.59 9.05 14.88
C VAL A 32 20.82 9.96 14.88
N THR A 33 20.64 11.24 15.17
CA THR A 33 21.74 12.22 15.22
C THR A 33 22.73 11.87 16.34
N ASP A 34 22.22 11.58 17.53
CA ASP A 34 23.01 11.21 18.70
C ASP A 34 23.76 9.89 18.45
N PHE A 35 23.08 8.90 17.85
CA PHE A 35 23.69 7.62 17.47
C PHE A 35 24.87 7.81 16.52
N PHE A 36 24.69 8.54 15.42
CA PHE A 36 25.76 8.73 14.44
C PHE A 36 26.90 9.61 14.98
N SER A 37 26.57 10.63 15.77
CA SER A 37 27.57 11.50 16.42
C SER A 37 28.44 10.72 17.38
N ALA A 38 27.86 9.79 18.16
CA ALA A 38 28.63 8.88 19.03
C ALA A 38 29.60 7.96 18.25
N HIS A 39 29.41 7.80 16.94
CA HIS A 39 30.29 7.05 16.04
C HIS A 39 31.16 7.95 15.15
N GLY A 40 31.27 9.26 15.45
CA GLY A 40 32.11 10.21 14.72
C GLY A 40 31.55 10.66 13.37
N ILE A 41 30.25 10.47 13.13
CA ILE A 41 29.56 10.94 11.92
C ILE A 41 28.68 12.13 12.29
N GLU A 42 29.18 13.33 12.00
CA GLU A 42 28.52 14.60 12.38
C GLU A 42 27.68 15.23 11.26
N ASP A 43 27.98 14.93 9.98
CA ASP A 43 27.27 15.46 8.82
C ASP A 43 26.14 14.52 8.36
N PHE A 44 25.04 14.52 9.11
CA PHE A 44 23.84 13.77 8.76
C PHE A 44 22.74 14.71 8.24
N THR A 45 22.24 14.44 7.03
CA THR A 45 21.10 15.15 6.46
C THR A 45 19.88 14.25 6.35
N PHE A 46 18.73 14.75 6.77
CA PHE A 46 17.46 14.05 6.60
C PHE A 46 16.65 14.68 5.45
N SER A 47 15.73 13.91 4.90
CA SER A 47 14.76 14.43 3.95
C SER A 47 13.40 13.84 4.22
N ARG A 48 12.41 14.71 4.17
CA ARG A 48 11.02 14.37 4.43
C ARG A 48 10.22 14.42 3.15
N GLY A 49 9.25 13.52 3.04
CA GLY A 49 8.20 13.57 2.03
C GLY A 49 6.99 14.37 2.51
N ARG A 50 5.84 14.05 1.91
CA ARG A 50 4.53 14.49 2.39
C ARG A 50 4.28 13.95 3.81
N LEU A 51 3.62 14.75 4.65
CA LEU A 51 3.29 14.38 6.04
C LEU A 51 1.96 13.64 6.16
N SER A 52 1.06 13.85 5.20
CA SER A 52 -0.20 13.11 5.03
C SER A 52 -0.24 12.49 3.63
N GLU A 53 -1.16 11.55 3.42
CA GLU A 53 -1.50 11.01 2.10
C GLU A 53 -0.30 10.42 1.34
N TRP A 54 0.70 9.91 2.06
CA TRP A 54 1.96 9.41 1.51
C TRP A 54 1.98 7.89 1.34
N ARG A 55 1.08 7.16 2.01
CA ARG A 55 1.09 5.70 2.05
C ARG A 55 0.35 5.14 0.83
N CYS A 56 1.12 4.56 -0.07
CA CYS A 56 0.69 3.95 -1.33
C CYS A 56 0.45 2.43 -1.21
N ARG A 57 0.77 1.80 -0.07
CA ARG A 57 0.55 0.38 0.15
C ARG A 57 -0.05 0.12 1.53
N ALA A 58 -1.21 -0.53 1.55
CA ALA A 58 -1.94 -0.89 2.76
C ALA A 58 -2.34 -2.38 2.71
N LYS A 59 -2.28 -3.05 3.85
CA LYS A 59 -2.85 -4.37 4.08
C LYS A 59 -3.77 -4.24 5.28
N LEU A 60 -5.06 -4.45 5.08
CA LEU A 60 -6.09 -4.15 6.06
C LEU A 60 -6.90 -5.41 6.35
N ALA A 61 -7.18 -5.65 7.62
CA ALA A 61 -8.08 -6.70 8.06
C ALA A 61 -9.53 -6.32 7.73
N VAL A 62 -10.31 -7.32 7.32
CA VAL A 62 -11.75 -7.15 7.02
C VAL A 62 -12.55 -7.99 8.02
N ARG A 63 -13.20 -7.32 8.99
CA ARG A 63 -13.95 -7.93 10.09
C ARG A 63 -15.35 -7.30 10.20
N GLY A 64 -16.11 -7.68 11.21
CA GLY A 64 -17.47 -7.18 11.44
C GLY A 64 -18.50 -8.02 10.69
N THR A 65 -19.57 -7.38 10.22
CA THR A 65 -20.67 -8.05 9.49
C THR A 65 -20.91 -7.34 8.16
N PRO A 66 -21.69 -7.92 7.23
CA PRO A 66 -22.08 -7.22 6.01
C PRO A 66 -22.79 -5.88 6.28
N GLU A 67 -23.58 -5.77 7.33
CA GLU A 67 -24.30 -4.55 7.72
C GLU A 67 -23.36 -3.49 8.30
N LYS A 68 -22.27 -3.91 8.94
CA LYS A 68 -21.27 -3.03 9.55
C LYS A 68 -19.85 -3.57 9.30
N PRO A 69 -19.35 -3.49 8.06
CA PRO A 69 -18.02 -3.98 7.75
C PRO A 69 -16.96 -3.08 8.38
N LEU A 70 -15.96 -3.69 9.00
CA LEU A 70 -14.80 -3.02 9.56
C LEU A 70 -13.61 -3.30 8.65
N ILE A 71 -12.95 -2.25 8.15
CA ILE A 71 -11.75 -2.38 7.33
C ILE A 71 -10.66 -1.52 7.97
N GLY A 72 -9.63 -2.19 8.48
CA GLY A 72 -8.58 -1.46 9.20
C GLY A 72 -7.46 -2.29 9.78
N LEU A 73 -6.93 -1.83 10.91
CA LEU A 73 -5.79 -2.44 11.61
C LEU A 73 -6.23 -3.00 12.95
N TYR A 74 -5.50 -4.00 13.44
CA TYR A 74 -5.67 -4.48 14.80
C TYR A 74 -5.21 -3.43 15.82
N GLN A 75 -5.94 -3.29 16.91
CA GLN A 75 -5.46 -2.55 18.08
C GLN A 75 -4.24 -3.28 18.65
N GLU A 76 -3.29 -2.50 19.17
CA GLU A 76 -2.02 -3.02 19.66
C GLU A 76 -2.22 -4.12 20.73
N GLY A 77 -1.55 -5.26 20.54
CA GLY A 77 -1.65 -6.39 21.46
C GLY A 77 -2.97 -7.18 21.41
N THR A 78 -3.84 -6.95 20.41
CA THR A 78 -5.14 -7.62 20.32
C THR A 78 -5.45 -8.14 18.90
N HIS A 79 -6.53 -8.91 18.78
CA HIS A 79 -7.17 -9.28 17.51
C HIS A 79 -8.43 -8.45 17.22
N ILE A 80 -8.60 -7.30 17.89
CA ILE A 80 -9.74 -6.39 17.69
C ILE A 80 -9.39 -5.42 16.56
N VAL A 81 -10.17 -5.45 15.48
CA VAL A 81 -9.97 -4.53 14.35
C VAL A 81 -10.61 -3.17 14.62
N GLN A 82 -9.79 -2.12 14.53
CA GLN A 82 -10.23 -0.74 14.47
C GLN A 82 -10.52 -0.35 13.03
N ASP A 83 -11.77 0.02 12.74
CA ASP A 83 -12.15 0.56 11.42
C ASP A 83 -11.51 1.93 11.20
N ILE A 84 -10.92 2.15 10.02
CA ILE A 84 -10.18 3.37 9.66
C ILE A 84 -10.55 3.88 8.26
N PRO A 85 -11.81 4.28 8.03
CA PRO A 85 -12.30 4.66 6.71
C PRO A 85 -11.60 5.89 6.11
N GLU A 86 -11.05 6.76 6.96
CA GLU A 86 -10.46 8.05 6.58
C GLU A 86 -9.05 8.20 7.15
N CYS A 87 -8.17 7.24 6.84
CA CYS A 87 -6.78 7.27 7.30
C CYS A 87 -6.01 8.43 6.65
N ARG A 88 -5.50 9.38 7.45
CA ARG A 88 -4.73 10.54 6.96
C ARG A 88 -3.37 10.17 6.37
N ALA A 89 -2.84 8.98 6.65
CA ALA A 89 -1.59 8.51 6.05
C ALA A 89 -1.81 7.89 4.67
N HIS A 90 -2.97 7.26 4.42
CA HIS A 90 -3.29 6.62 3.15
C HIS A 90 -3.39 7.62 2.01
N HIS A 91 -2.93 7.21 0.82
CA HIS A 91 -3.29 7.91 -0.40
C HIS A 91 -4.84 8.03 -0.51
N PRO A 92 -5.40 9.16 -0.98
CA PRO A 92 -6.85 9.35 -1.09
C PRO A 92 -7.56 8.22 -1.84
N SER A 93 -6.94 7.71 -2.92
CA SER A 93 -7.47 6.58 -3.70
C SER A 93 -7.66 5.30 -2.88
N ILE A 94 -6.84 5.05 -1.85
CA ILE A 94 -7.03 3.90 -0.94
C ILE A 94 -8.29 4.11 -0.10
N ASN A 95 -8.47 5.28 0.52
CA ASN A 95 -9.66 5.56 1.33
C ASN A 95 -10.94 5.48 0.48
N TYR A 96 -10.89 5.99 -0.75
CA TYR A 96 -12.01 5.85 -1.69
C TYR A 96 -12.29 4.39 -2.07
N ALA A 97 -11.25 3.59 -2.34
CA ALA A 97 -11.40 2.15 -2.61
C ALA A 97 -11.94 1.38 -1.39
N ILE A 98 -11.58 1.77 -0.17
CA ILE A 98 -12.16 1.22 1.08
C ILE A 98 -13.66 1.52 1.13
N LYS A 99 -14.08 2.75 0.84
CA LYS A 99 -15.50 3.13 0.81
C LYS A 99 -16.29 2.28 -0.18
N LEU A 100 -15.78 2.11 -1.40
CA LEU A 100 -16.40 1.23 -2.40
C LEU A 100 -16.46 -0.23 -1.93
N LEU A 101 -15.38 -0.74 -1.34
CA LEU A 101 -15.35 -2.12 -0.84
C LEU A 101 -16.37 -2.33 0.28
N LYS A 102 -16.53 -1.38 1.22
CA LYS A 102 -17.55 -1.45 2.27
C LYS A 102 -18.95 -1.49 1.69
N GLN A 103 -19.25 -0.67 0.68
CA GLN A 103 -20.53 -0.69 -0.03
C GLN A 103 -20.79 -2.04 -0.70
N GLY A 104 -19.81 -2.55 -1.46
CA GLY A 104 -19.93 -3.84 -2.13
C GLY A 104 -20.10 -5.01 -1.15
N ILE A 105 -19.43 -4.95 0.01
CA ILE A 105 -19.63 -5.93 1.09
C ILE A 105 -21.08 -5.93 1.58
N SER A 106 -21.63 -4.74 1.89
CA SER A 106 -22.99 -4.61 2.41
C SER A 106 -24.05 -4.99 1.39
N GLU A 107 -23.93 -4.53 0.13
CA GLU A 107 -24.93 -4.77 -0.91
C GLU A 107 -25.00 -6.23 -1.36
N LEU A 108 -23.85 -6.92 -1.39
CA LEU A 108 -23.76 -8.30 -1.87
C LEU A 108 -23.78 -9.34 -0.74
N GLY A 109 -23.85 -8.90 0.52
CA GLY A 109 -23.83 -9.80 1.68
C GLY A 109 -22.53 -10.63 1.77
N VAL A 110 -21.39 -10.04 1.36
CA VAL A 110 -20.07 -10.69 1.49
C VAL A 110 -19.73 -10.75 2.96
N GLN A 111 -19.43 -11.94 3.47
CA GLN A 111 -19.14 -12.12 4.89
C GLN A 111 -17.70 -11.71 5.18
N PRO A 112 -17.45 -10.69 6.02
CA PRO A 112 -16.13 -10.49 6.61
C PRO A 112 -15.67 -11.73 7.36
N PHE A 113 -14.36 -11.93 7.48
CA PHE A 113 -13.83 -13.12 8.14
C PHE A 113 -14.03 -13.07 9.65
N ASP A 114 -14.41 -14.20 10.22
CA ASP A 114 -14.43 -14.45 11.66
C ASP A 114 -13.23 -15.34 12.00
N GLU A 115 -12.28 -14.80 12.78
CA GLU A 115 -11.05 -15.52 13.15
C GLU A 115 -11.31 -16.66 14.13
N ASP A 116 -12.21 -16.46 15.09
CA ASP A 116 -12.50 -17.44 16.14
C ASP A 116 -13.24 -18.65 15.55
N ALA A 117 -14.20 -18.39 14.65
CA ALA A 117 -14.93 -19.44 13.95
C ALA A 117 -14.18 -19.99 12.73
N GLY A 118 -13.20 -19.25 12.18
CA GLY A 118 -12.54 -19.55 10.91
C GLY A 118 -13.49 -19.49 9.69
N THR A 119 -14.58 -18.72 9.81
CA THR A 119 -15.65 -18.62 8.80
C THR A 119 -15.68 -17.25 8.13
N GLY A 120 -16.61 -17.04 7.20
CA GLY A 120 -16.65 -15.84 6.37
C GLY A 120 -15.79 -15.96 5.11
N GLU A 121 -15.83 -14.93 4.28
CA GLU A 121 -15.35 -14.96 2.89
C GLU A 121 -14.14 -14.03 2.68
N LEU A 122 -14.20 -12.78 3.14
CA LEU A 122 -13.14 -11.80 2.90
C LEU A 122 -12.30 -11.58 4.17
N ARG A 123 -11.03 -12.03 4.14
CA ARG A 123 -10.11 -11.98 5.28
C ARG A 123 -9.35 -10.67 5.40
N TYR A 124 -8.78 -10.24 4.29
CA TYR A 124 -7.96 -9.04 4.22
C TYR A 124 -8.15 -8.40 2.86
N VAL A 125 -7.79 -7.14 2.76
CA VAL A 125 -7.59 -6.46 1.49
C VAL A 125 -6.20 -5.84 1.47
N GLN A 126 -5.45 -6.11 0.39
CA GLN A 126 -4.26 -5.33 0.07
C GLN A 126 -4.62 -4.28 -0.98
N MET A 127 -4.15 -3.06 -0.78
CA MET A 127 -4.31 -1.96 -1.74
C MET A 127 -2.95 -1.39 -2.08
N THR A 128 -2.64 -1.35 -3.37
CA THR A 128 -1.39 -0.80 -3.92
C THR A 128 -1.73 0.30 -4.90
N VAL A 129 -1.21 1.49 -4.65
CA VAL A 129 -1.38 2.67 -5.51
C VAL A 129 -0.34 2.65 -6.62
N THR A 130 -0.77 2.96 -7.83
CA THR A 130 0.09 3.32 -8.96
C THR A 130 -0.23 4.74 -9.41
N THR A 131 0.83 5.52 -9.59
CA THR A 131 0.79 6.87 -10.18
C THR A 131 1.19 6.84 -11.66
N TYR A 132 1.42 5.65 -12.21
CA TYR A 132 1.89 5.49 -13.58
C TYR A 132 0.79 5.84 -14.57
N ASN A 133 0.97 6.98 -15.24
CA ASN A 133 0.14 7.41 -16.35
C ASN A 133 0.96 8.34 -17.26
N THR A 134 1.42 7.82 -18.40
CA THR A 134 2.26 8.58 -19.34
C THR A 134 1.48 9.63 -20.12
N SER A 135 0.15 9.57 -20.11
CA SER A 135 -0.73 10.48 -20.83
C SER A 135 -1.01 11.79 -20.09
N ILE A 136 -0.55 11.92 -18.83
CA ILE A 136 -0.73 13.13 -18.01
C ILE A 136 0.61 13.67 -17.46
N PRO A 137 0.69 14.99 -17.17
CA PRO A 137 1.89 15.60 -16.59
C PRO A 137 2.27 14.96 -15.24
N VAL A 138 3.58 14.83 -14.98
CA VAL A 138 4.12 14.23 -13.74
C VAL A 138 3.52 14.86 -12.48
N ALA A 139 3.30 16.18 -12.49
CA ALA A 139 2.74 16.92 -11.36
C ALA A 139 1.28 16.58 -11.02
N GLN A 140 0.55 15.89 -11.92
CA GLN A 140 -0.85 15.50 -11.73
C GLN A 140 -1.02 14.00 -11.44
N ARG A 141 0.06 13.21 -11.61
CA ARG A 141 0.02 11.75 -11.52
C ARG A 141 -0.33 11.25 -10.13
N TYR A 142 0.13 11.95 -9.10
CA TYR A 142 -0.12 11.56 -7.72
C TYR A 142 -1.60 11.76 -7.37
N GLU A 143 -2.18 12.92 -7.69
CA GLU A 143 -3.61 13.18 -7.41
C GLU A 143 -4.55 12.26 -8.21
N GLN A 144 -4.14 11.79 -9.39
CA GLN A 144 -4.92 10.88 -10.24
C GLN A 144 -4.52 9.40 -10.10
N ALA A 145 -3.85 9.04 -9.00
CA ALA A 145 -3.36 7.69 -8.82
C ALA A 145 -4.50 6.67 -8.69
N ARG A 146 -4.27 5.48 -9.22
CA ARG A 146 -5.22 4.36 -9.24
C ARG A 146 -4.76 3.25 -8.29
N VAL A 147 -5.65 2.35 -7.91
CA VAL A 147 -5.43 1.33 -6.88
C VAL A 147 -5.64 -0.07 -7.45
N GLN A 148 -4.63 -0.91 -7.31
CA GLN A 148 -4.78 -2.36 -7.40
C GLN A 148 -5.32 -2.88 -6.07
N VAL A 149 -6.46 -3.56 -6.11
CA VAL A 149 -7.14 -4.15 -4.96
C VAL A 149 -6.94 -5.66 -4.99
N SER A 150 -6.29 -6.23 -3.97
CA SER A 150 -6.16 -7.67 -3.80
C SER A 150 -7.05 -8.14 -2.66
N LEU A 151 -8.08 -8.91 -2.99
CA LEU A 151 -9.02 -9.52 -2.06
C LEU A 151 -8.44 -10.84 -1.53
N VAL A 152 -8.18 -10.92 -0.24
CA VAL A 152 -7.73 -12.17 0.40
C VAL A 152 -8.97 -12.97 0.79
N TRP A 153 -9.28 -13.97 -0.02
CA TRP A 153 -10.50 -14.76 0.05
C TRP A 153 -10.28 -16.08 0.81
N ASN A 154 -11.19 -16.38 1.73
CA ASN A 154 -11.19 -17.59 2.55
C ASN A 154 -11.69 -18.80 1.76
N SER A 155 -10.88 -19.23 0.80
CA SER A 155 -11.11 -20.41 -0.03
C SER A 155 -9.81 -21.01 -0.50
N ARG A 156 -9.86 -22.24 -1.01
CA ARG A 156 -8.68 -22.90 -1.59
C ARG A 156 -8.33 -22.31 -2.95
N ASP A 157 -9.36 -21.95 -3.74
CA ASP A 157 -9.21 -21.41 -5.08
C ASP A 157 -10.49 -20.83 -5.70
N GLU A 158 -10.37 -20.37 -6.95
CA GLU A 158 -11.44 -19.78 -7.77
C GLU A 158 -12.61 -20.72 -8.11
N ARG A 159 -12.51 -22.02 -7.79
CA ARG A 159 -13.56 -23.03 -8.04
C ARG A 159 -14.32 -23.40 -6.76
N SER A 160 -13.96 -22.79 -5.64
CA SER A 160 -14.60 -23.02 -4.35
C SER A 160 -16.03 -22.46 -4.32
N LYS A 161 -16.90 -23.00 -3.46
CA LYS A 161 -18.35 -22.71 -3.47
C LYS A 161 -18.72 -21.21 -3.35
N ASN A 162 -17.88 -20.40 -2.73
CA ASN A 162 -18.09 -18.95 -2.56
C ASN A 162 -17.47 -18.11 -3.70
N SER A 163 -17.10 -18.72 -4.83
CA SER A 163 -16.52 -18.02 -5.99
C SER A 163 -17.51 -17.04 -6.64
N GLU A 164 -18.82 -17.34 -6.58
CA GLU A 164 -19.86 -16.47 -7.13
C GLU A 164 -19.86 -15.09 -6.48
N LYS A 165 -19.80 -15.01 -5.15
CA LYS A 165 -19.72 -13.73 -4.45
C LYS A 165 -18.42 -12.98 -4.72
N LEU A 166 -17.31 -13.69 -4.93
CA LEU A 166 -16.04 -13.08 -5.34
C LEU A 166 -16.19 -12.40 -6.71
N SER A 167 -16.83 -13.08 -7.67
CA SER A 167 -17.12 -12.51 -8.99
C SER A 167 -18.05 -11.30 -8.90
N LEU A 168 -19.15 -11.40 -8.15
CA LEU A 168 -20.08 -10.28 -7.95
C LEU A 168 -19.39 -9.06 -7.31
N LEU A 169 -18.55 -9.27 -6.30
CA LEU A 169 -17.81 -8.19 -5.66
C LEU A 169 -16.79 -7.56 -6.62
N GLN A 170 -16.12 -8.38 -7.44
CA GLN A 170 -15.23 -7.88 -8.49
C GLN A 170 -15.99 -7.02 -9.50
N GLU A 171 -17.15 -7.47 -9.98
CA GLU A 171 -17.99 -6.73 -10.92
C GLU A 171 -18.49 -5.41 -10.32
N PHE A 172 -18.89 -5.42 -9.05
CA PHE A 172 -19.30 -4.22 -8.31
C PHE A 172 -18.17 -3.19 -8.23
N LEU A 173 -16.97 -3.61 -7.79
CA LEU A 173 -15.80 -2.73 -7.68
C LEU A 173 -15.39 -2.17 -9.05
N TRP A 174 -15.43 -3.01 -10.09
CA TRP A 174 -15.06 -2.60 -11.44
C TRP A 174 -16.07 -1.62 -12.05
N THR A 175 -17.36 -1.85 -11.84
CA THR A 175 -18.42 -0.95 -12.33
C THR A 175 -18.36 0.41 -11.67
N ASN A 176 -18.14 0.45 -10.35
CA ASN A 176 -18.18 1.68 -9.57
C ASN A 176 -16.83 2.41 -9.47
N GLY A 177 -15.72 1.74 -9.78
CA GLY A 177 -14.38 2.32 -9.65
C GLY A 177 -13.47 2.16 -10.87
N GLY A 178 -13.85 1.38 -11.88
CA GLY A 178 -13.06 1.18 -13.10
C GLY A 178 -13.19 2.35 -14.11
N PRO A 179 -12.75 2.15 -15.38
CA PRO A 179 -12.65 3.21 -16.40
C PRO A 179 -13.95 3.94 -16.75
N ARG A 180 -15.11 3.31 -16.50
CA ARG A 180 -16.43 3.90 -16.77
C ARG A 180 -16.99 4.70 -15.59
N SER A 181 -16.36 4.65 -14.43
CA SER A 181 -16.73 5.44 -13.27
C SER A 181 -16.20 6.87 -13.40
N ASN A 182 -16.79 7.81 -12.64
CA ASN A 182 -16.38 9.21 -12.66
C ASN A 182 -14.93 9.44 -12.20
N LEU A 183 -14.37 8.55 -11.37
CA LEU A 183 -13.04 8.73 -10.77
C LEU A 183 -11.98 7.76 -11.30
N HIS A 184 -12.38 6.66 -11.95
CA HIS A 184 -11.45 5.62 -12.45
C HIS A 184 -10.36 5.27 -11.44
N VAL A 185 -10.75 5.05 -10.19
CA VAL A 185 -9.85 4.83 -9.06
C VAL A 185 -9.25 3.41 -9.04
N ILE A 186 -9.95 2.41 -9.59
CA ILE A 186 -9.54 1.00 -9.55
C ILE A 186 -8.73 0.69 -10.80
N HIS A 187 -7.48 0.33 -10.60
CA HIS A 187 -6.56 -0.12 -11.63
C HIS A 187 -6.82 -1.59 -12.01
N SER A 188 -6.80 -2.46 -11.00
CA SER A 188 -7.07 -3.88 -11.17
C SER A 188 -7.50 -4.55 -9.88
N ILE A 189 -8.08 -5.73 -10.03
CA ILE A 189 -8.63 -6.54 -8.96
C ILE A 189 -7.99 -7.93 -9.04
N TRP A 190 -7.45 -8.35 -7.90
CA TRP A 190 -6.82 -9.65 -7.72
C TRP A 190 -7.50 -10.41 -6.58
N ALA A 191 -7.49 -11.73 -6.67
CA ALA A 191 -7.83 -12.62 -5.57
C ALA A 191 -6.59 -13.36 -5.09
N ASN A 192 -6.39 -13.40 -3.78
CA ASN A 192 -5.48 -14.31 -3.11
C ASN A 192 -6.30 -15.30 -2.27
N PHE A 193 -5.99 -16.58 -2.35
CA PHE A 193 -6.76 -17.63 -1.68
C PHE A 193 -6.03 -18.15 -0.45
N GLN A 194 -6.64 -18.00 0.73
CA GLN A 194 -6.01 -18.25 2.03
C GLN A 194 -6.97 -18.88 3.04
N THR A 195 -6.70 -20.12 3.46
CA THR A 195 -7.52 -20.90 4.40
C THR A 195 -6.81 -21.26 5.71
N SER A 196 -5.53 -20.89 5.86
CA SER A 196 -4.74 -21.16 7.06
C SER A 196 -5.26 -20.37 8.25
N THR A 197 -5.23 -20.97 9.45
CA THR A 197 -5.54 -20.32 10.74
C THR A 197 -4.36 -19.55 11.32
N SER A 198 -3.22 -19.49 10.63
CA SER A 198 -2.05 -18.69 11.04
C SER A 198 -2.24 -17.19 10.78
N ASN A 199 -1.35 -16.37 11.35
CA ASN A 199 -1.28 -14.92 11.14
C ASN A 199 -0.75 -14.50 9.75
N ILE A 200 -0.54 -15.45 8.83
CA ILE A 200 -0.07 -15.17 7.48
C ILE A 200 -1.23 -14.59 6.65
N ILE A 201 -1.07 -13.36 6.19
CA ILE A 201 -2.08 -12.66 5.38
C ILE A 201 -2.34 -13.36 4.04
N PHE A 202 -1.30 -13.77 3.33
CA PHE A 202 -1.43 -14.31 1.97
C PHE A 202 -1.27 -15.81 1.91
N GLY A 203 -2.13 -16.48 1.15
CA GLY A 203 -1.88 -17.83 0.68
C GLY A 203 -1.01 -17.84 -0.57
N HIS A 204 -0.73 -19.04 -1.09
CA HIS A 204 0.17 -19.21 -2.23
C HIS A 204 -0.52 -19.00 -3.60
N LYS A 205 -1.85 -19.07 -3.65
CA LYS A 205 -2.60 -19.02 -4.92
C LYS A 205 -3.14 -17.62 -5.18
N TRP A 206 -2.75 -17.06 -6.31
CA TRP A 206 -3.15 -15.74 -6.79
C TRP A 206 -3.88 -15.84 -8.13
N ARG A 207 -4.88 -15.00 -8.33
CA ARG A 207 -5.60 -14.85 -9.60
C ARG A 207 -5.86 -13.39 -9.90
N HIS A 208 -5.52 -12.98 -11.10
CA HIS A 208 -6.02 -11.74 -11.67
C HIS A 208 -7.48 -11.95 -12.07
N ILE A 209 -8.38 -11.10 -11.59
CA ILE A 209 -9.83 -11.27 -11.82
C ILE A 209 -10.49 -10.07 -12.49
N GLY A 210 -9.75 -8.97 -12.73
CA GLY A 210 -10.25 -7.87 -13.54
C GLY A 210 -9.30 -6.68 -13.63
N GLY A 211 -9.38 -5.95 -14.74
CA GLY A 211 -8.58 -4.75 -15.00
C GLY A 211 -7.20 -5.03 -15.60
N GLU A 212 -6.26 -4.14 -15.32
CA GLU A 212 -4.89 -4.22 -15.85
C GLU A 212 -4.05 -5.27 -15.10
N ALA A 213 -3.43 -6.18 -15.86
CA ALA A 213 -2.60 -7.26 -15.30
C ALA A 213 -1.32 -6.73 -14.65
N ASP A 214 -0.65 -5.79 -15.31
CA ASP A 214 0.65 -5.27 -14.90
C ASP A 214 0.51 -3.97 -14.12
N LEU A 215 1.03 -3.93 -12.89
CA LEU A 215 1.13 -2.68 -12.12
C LEU A 215 2.49 -2.05 -12.36
N TRP A 216 2.51 -1.07 -13.25
CA TRP A 216 3.70 -0.27 -13.53
C TRP A 216 3.85 0.88 -12.52
N GLU A 217 5.08 1.21 -12.19
CA GLU A 217 5.44 2.44 -11.49
C GLU A 217 6.83 2.93 -11.95
N ARG A 218 7.04 4.25 -11.93
CA ARG A 218 8.30 4.85 -12.35
C ARG A 218 9.14 5.28 -11.14
N PHE A 219 10.29 4.64 -10.97
CA PHE A 219 11.24 4.92 -9.89
C PHE A 219 12.62 5.24 -10.46
N GLY A 220 13.27 6.31 -9.99
CA GLY A 220 14.64 6.64 -10.35
C GLY A 220 14.90 6.75 -11.86
N GLY A 221 13.87 7.04 -12.65
CA GLY A 221 13.94 7.13 -14.11
C GLY A 221 13.67 5.82 -14.87
N VAL A 222 13.41 4.71 -14.18
CA VAL A 222 13.03 3.42 -14.78
C VAL A 222 11.59 3.05 -14.47
N ASP A 223 10.94 2.37 -15.42
CA ASP A 223 9.60 1.82 -15.24
C ASP A 223 9.74 0.37 -14.75
N ILE A 224 9.09 0.04 -13.63
CA ILE A 224 9.14 -1.26 -12.97
C ILE A 224 7.72 -1.80 -12.88
N CYS A 225 7.52 -3.04 -13.33
CA CYS A 225 6.29 -3.78 -13.08
C CYS A 225 6.40 -4.51 -11.74
N LEU A 226 5.39 -4.37 -10.87
CA LEU A 226 5.33 -4.99 -9.56
C LEU A 226 4.12 -5.90 -9.46
N ASP A 227 4.37 -7.19 -9.30
CA ASP A 227 3.33 -8.15 -8.93
C ASP A 227 2.65 -7.78 -7.59
N PRO A 228 1.39 -8.21 -7.36
CA PRO A 228 0.69 -7.93 -6.11
C PRO A 228 1.38 -8.52 -4.87
N TYR A 229 2.12 -9.62 -5.00
CA TYR A 229 2.86 -10.24 -3.91
C TYR A 229 4.29 -9.70 -3.75
N SER A 230 4.75 -8.86 -4.68
CA SER A 230 6.08 -8.26 -4.61
C SER A 230 6.15 -7.19 -3.53
N PHE A 231 7.28 -7.16 -2.81
CA PHE A 231 7.59 -6.07 -1.91
C PHE A 231 7.74 -4.77 -2.72
N GLY A 232 7.15 -3.70 -2.21
CA GLY A 232 7.29 -2.36 -2.76
C GLY A 232 7.24 -1.33 -1.64
N GLN A 233 7.92 -0.21 -1.86
CA GLN A 233 8.01 0.84 -0.86
C GLN A 233 6.65 1.51 -0.65
N ALA A 234 6.24 1.64 0.60
CA ALA A 234 4.93 2.19 0.93
C ALA A 234 4.85 3.71 0.71
N ASN A 235 5.97 4.41 0.59
CA ASN A 235 6.04 5.85 0.30
C ASN A 235 6.82 6.07 -1.01
N THR A 236 6.10 6.07 -2.13
CA THR A 236 6.70 6.06 -3.48
C THR A 236 7.47 7.36 -3.76
N LEU A 237 6.92 8.52 -3.38
CA LEU A 237 7.58 9.82 -3.57
C LEU A 237 8.90 9.94 -2.80
N SER A 238 8.91 9.52 -1.54
CA SER A 238 10.13 9.59 -0.72
C SER A 238 11.18 8.58 -1.20
N PHE A 239 10.75 7.39 -1.60
CA PHE A 239 11.65 6.40 -2.18
C PHE A 239 12.26 6.89 -3.50
N ASN A 240 11.48 7.54 -4.37
CA ASN A 240 11.99 8.12 -5.60
C ASN A 240 13.01 9.25 -5.33
N SER A 241 12.76 10.09 -4.32
CA SER A 241 13.72 11.12 -3.86
C SER A 241 15.02 10.50 -3.32
N LEU A 242 14.90 9.41 -2.54
CA LEU A 242 16.05 8.65 -2.05
C LEU A 242 16.89 8.10 -3.21
N LEU A 243 16.26 7.51 -4.24
CA LEU A 243 16.97 6.99 -5.42
C LEU A 243 17.74 8.11 -6.15
N HIS A 244 17.11 9.27 -6.38
CA HIS A 244 17.78 10.41 -7.01
C HIS A 244 18.99 10.92 -6.21
N LYS A 245 18.94 10.83 -4.88
CA LYS A 245 20.08 11.17 -4.02
C LYS A 245 21.15 10.09 -4.09
N LEU A 246 20.78 8.83 -3.92
CA LEU A 246 21.68 7.69 -3.95
C LEU A 246 22.51 7.65 -5.24
N ILE A 247 21.87 7.85 -6.39
CA ILE A 247 22.54 7.87 -7.70
C ILE A 247 23.65 8.93 -7.78
N LYS A 248 23.52 10.06 -7.07
CA LYS A 248 24.56 11.10 -7.04
C LYS A 248 25.82 10.66 -6.28
N TYR A 249 25.67 9.76 -5.31
CA TYR A 249 26.78 9.21 -4.54
C TYR A 249 27.53 8.08 -5.26
N VAL A 250 26.98 7.54 -6.35
CA VAL A 250 27.65 6.49 -7.15
C VAL A 250 28.67 7.13 -8.11
N PRO A 251 29.98 6.88 -7.96
CA PRO A 251 30.99 7.42 -8.87
C PRO A 251 30.83 6.86 -10.28
N ARG A 252 31.21 7.66 -11.29
CA ARG A 252 31.17 7.21 -12.69
C ARG A 252 32.23 6.15 -12.94
N GLY A 253 31.89 5.12 -13.71
CA GLY A 253 32.76 3.97 -13.99
C GLY A 253 32.82 2.96 -12.84
N SER A 254 31.85 2.97 -11.92
CA SER A 254 31.75 1.97 -10.84
C SER A 254 31.17 0.65 -11.34
N THR A 255 31.53 -0.45 -10.69
CA THR A 255 30.80 -1.73 -10.74
C THR A 255 29.99 -1.84 -9.46
N VAL A 256 28.68 -2.10 -9.57
CA VAL A 256 27.75 -2.10 -8.44
C VAL A 256 27.14 -3.49 -8.29
N VAL A 257 27.03 -3.97 -7.05
CA VAL A 257 26.31 -5.19 -6.68
C VAL A 257 25.10 -4.77 -5.84
N ASP A 258 23.89 -5.07 -6.31
CA ASP A 258 22.64 -4.80 -5.59
C ASP A 258 22.27 -6.02 -4.73
N LEU A 259 22.62 -5.96 -3.43
CA LEU A 259 22.31 -7.01 -2.47
C LEU A 259 20.91 -6.80 -1.89
N TYR A 260 20.16 -7.90 -1.70
CA TYR A 260 18.75 -7.86 -1.26
C TYR A 260 17.86 -7.03 -2.21
N SER A 261 18.14 -7.13 -3.51
CA SER A 261 17.59 -6.28 -4.56
C SER A 261 16.06 -6.35 -4.70
N GLY A 262 15.41 -7.41 -4.23
CA GLY A 262 13.96 -7.58 -4.34
C GLY A 262 13.53 -7.51 -5.81
N ALA A 263 12.67 -6.55 -6.14
CA ALA A 263 12.25 -6.29 -7.53
C ALA A 263 13.34 -5.58 -8.38
N GLY A 264 14.55 -5.37 -7.85
CA GLY A 264 15.69 -4.79 -8.57
C GLY A 264 15.65 -3.26 -8.72
N VAL A 265 14.74 -2.57 -8.02
CA VAL A 265 14.48 -1.14 -8.28
C VAL A 265 15.72 -0.26 -8.09
N ILE A 266 16.52 -0.51 -7.06
CA ILE A 266 17.73 0.28 -6.77
C ILE A 266 18.77 0.04 -7.87
N GLY A 267 19.15 -1.22 -8.12
CA GLY A 267 20.12 -1.57 -9.14
C GLY A 267 19.71 -1.11 -10.55
N LEU A 268 18.44 -1.28 -10.94
CA LEU A 268 17.92 -0.83 -12.23
C LEU A 268 17.96 0.69 -12.37
N ALA A 269 17.61 1.44 -11.33
CA ALA A 269 17.71 2.90 -11.35
C ALA A 269 19.17 3.37 -11.50
N ILE A 270 20.12 2.73 -10.80
CA ILE A 270 21.55 3.02 -10.96
C ILE A 270 22.03 2.66 -12.37
N ALA A 271 21.66 1.50 -12.90
CA ALA A 271 22.02 1.08 -14.26
C ALA A 271 21.53 2.07 -15.32
N ALA A 272 20.28 2.52 -15.22
CA ALA A 272 19.70 3.50 -16.12
C ALA A 272 20.35 4.89 -16.04
N SER A 273 20.97 5.24 -14.91
CA SER A 273 21.70 6.50 -14.75
C SER A 273 23.00 6.58 -15.57
N ARG A 274 23.44 5.47 -16.20
CA ARG A 274 24.68 5.35 -16.99
C ARG A 274 25.94 5.77 -16.22
N LYS A 275 25.91 5.63 -14.89
CA LYS A 275 27.05 5.82 -14.00
C LYS A 275 27.99 4.61 -14.00
N CYS A 276 27.47 3.40 -14.20
CA CYS A 276 28.25 2.17 -14.13
C CYS A 276 28.98 1.84 -15.44
N ARG A 277 29.99 0.96 -15.36
CA ARG A 277 30.67 0.37 -16.52
C ARG A 277 29.78 -0.63 -17.24
#